data_AF-A0A4Q4N0R3-F1
#
_entry.id   AF-A0A4Q4N0R3-F1
#
_cell.length_a   1.000
_cell.length_b   1.000
_cell.length_c   1.000
_cell.angle_alpha   90.00
_cell.angle_beta   90.00
_cell.angle_gamma   90.00
#
_symmetry.space_group_name_H-M   'P 1'
#
loop_
_entity.id
_entity.type
_entity.pdbx_description
1 polymer ?
#
loop_
_entity_poly.entity_id
_entity_poly.type
_entity_poly.pdbx_seq_one_letter_code
_entity_poly.pdbx_strand_id
1 'polypeptide(L)'
;MLLISASRAHIGYFILRSFIDTISSLPDTTSSSLRTVLNRTRSLFALSTIINPQTVDALSFVETAYADSPYLTTMQLDLIRSLVNGLLDQLLPEAIALTDAWDFSDASLCSALGMYDGNVYENIMRWVDQLPINQKAWQKGGVQEGWEKWVDPILKREIAKL
;
A
#
# COMPACT_ATOMS: atom_id res chain seq x y z
N MET A 1 25.79 -5.93 -8.86
CA MET A 1 25.00 -5.98 -7.60
C MET A 1 25.32 -4.78 -6.70
N LEU A 2 26.57 -4.55 -6.30
CA LEU A 2 26.97 -3.42 -5.42
C LEU A 2 26.61 -2.01 -5.95
N LEU A 3 26.67 -1.78 -7.27
CA LEU A 3 26.27 -0.47 -7.82
C LEU A 3 24.77 -0.21 -7.64
N ILE A 4 23.93 -1.22 -7.86
CA ILE A 4 22.47 -1.12 -7.70
C ILE A 4 22.12 -0.89 -6.23
N SER A 5 22.80 -1.60 -5.33
CA SER A 5 22.75 -1.41 -3.88
C SER A 5 23.01 0.04 -3.48
N ALA A 6 24.19 0.55 -3.86
CA ALA A 6 24.62 1.91 -3.54
C ALA A 6 23.67 2.97 -4.13
N SER A 7 23.22 2.80 -5.37
CA SER A 7 22.23 3.70 -5.98
C SER A 7 20.90 3.71 -5.22
N ARG A 8 20.40 2.55 -4.80
CA ARG A 8 19.15 2.46 -4.03
C ARG A 8 19.29 3.07 -2.63
N ALA A 9 20.39 2.79 -1.94
CA ALA A 9 20.69 3.38 -0.64
C ALA A 9 20.78 4.92 -0.75
N HIS A 10 21.43 5.44 -1.81
CA HIS A 10 21.50 6.87 -2.06
C HIS A 10 20.12 7.50 -2.32
N ILE A 11 19.27 6.86 -3.12
CA ILE A 11 17.89 7.33 -3.37
C ILE A 11 17.08 7.33 -2.07
N GLY A 12 17.14 6.26 -1.27
CA GLY A 12 16.45 6.19 0.01
C GLY A 12 16.89 7.29 0.98
N TYR A 13 18.21 7.51 1.09
CA TYR A 13 18.77 8.63 1.84
C TYR A 13 18.27 9.99 1.32
N PHE A 14 18.28 10.19 0.01
CA PHE A 14 17.84 11.44 -0.61
C PHE A 14 16.36 11.73 -0.34
N ILE A 15 15.49 10.72 -0.42
CA ILE A 15 14.07 10.85 -0.09
C ILE A 15 13.90 11.23 1.39
N LEU A 16 14.57 10.53 2.30
CA LEU A 16 14.49 10.82 3.74
C LEU A 16 15.00 12.22 4.07
N ARG A 17 16.12 12.63 3.46
CA ARG A 17 16.67 13.98 3.62
C ARG A 17 15.69 15.04 3.14
N SER A 18 15.14 14.85 1.94
CA SER A 18 14.15 15.77 1.36
C SER A 18 12.90 15.87 2.25
N PHE A 19 12.47 14.75 2.86
CA PHE A 19 11.35 14.74 3.79
C PHE A 19 11.66 15.55 5.07
N ILE A 20 12.85 15.37 5.66
CA ILE A 20 13.31 16.14 6.82
C ILE A 20 13.37 17.64 6.49
N ASP A 21 13.99 17.98 5.36
CA ASP A 21 14.17 19.36 4.91
C ASP A 21 12.81 20.04 4.65
N THR A 22 11.86 19.31 4.07
CA THR A 22 10.49 19.80 3.81
C THR A 22 9.72 20.06 5.11
N ILE A 23 9.78 19.15 6.09
CA ILE A 23 9.11 19.38 7.39
C ILE A 23 9.75 20.55 8.14
N SER A 24 11.08 20.69 8.03
CA SER A 24 11.84 21.75 8.70
C SER A 24 11.60 23.13 8.08
N SER A 25 11.28 23.20 6.78
CA SER A 25 10.98 24.45 6.06
C SER A 25 9.53 24.92 6.19
N LEU A 26 8.65 24.15 6.85
CA LEU A 26 7.26 24.55 7.08
C LEU A 26 7.19 25.85 7.89
N PRO A 27 6.27 26.78 7.57
CA PRO A 27 6.09 28.04 8.30
C PRO A 27 5.67 27.84 9.77
N ASP A 28 6.10 28.70 10.69
CA ASP A 28 5.73 28.64 12.12
C ASP A 28 4.21 28.73 12.37
N THR A 29 3.46 29.23 11.40
CA THR A 29 1.98 29.25 11.42
C THR A 29 1.35 27.86 11.27
N THR A 30 2.11 26.86 10.86
CA THR A 30 1.66 25.47 10.71
C THR A 30 1.30 24.89 12.08
N SER A 31 0.14 24.26 12.18
CA SER A 31 -0.34 23.67 13.43
C SER A 31 0.65 22.64 14.00
N SER A 32 0.79 22.67 15.33
CA SER A 32 1.65 21.73 16.05
C SER A 32 1.21 20.28 15.90
N SER A 33 -0.10 20.05 15.80
CA SER A 33 -0.68 18.72 15.52
C SER A 33 -0.24 18.19 14.17
N LEU A 34 -0.38 18.97 13.10
CA LEU A 34 0.05 18.57 11.75
C LEU A 34 1.55 18.27 11.71
N ARG A 35 2.38 19.14 12.31
CA ARG A 35 3.82 18.89 12.42
C ARG A 35 4.13 17.58 13.14
N THR A 36 3.37 17.25 14.18
CA THR A 36 3.55 15.99 14.92
C THR A 36 3.24 14.78 14.05
N VAL A 37 2.11 14.80 13.32
CA VAL A 37 1.72 13.71 12.42
C VAL A 37 2.75 13.54 11.30
N LEU A 38 3.18 14.62 10.65
CA LEU A 38 4.20 14.57 9.59
C LEU A 38 5.54 14.01 10.11
N ASN A 39 5.96 14.40 11.33
CA ASN A 39 7.18 13.87 11.95
C ASN A 39 7.06 12.38 12.29
N ARG A 40 5.88 11.90 12.70
CA ARG A 40 5.60 10.48 12.92
C ARG A 40 5.68 9.72 11.60
N THR A 41 5.04 10.20 10.54
CA THR A 41 5.08 9.59 9.20
C THR A 41 6.50 9.51 8.65
N ARG A 42 7.28 10.59 8.79
CA ARG A 42 8.71 10.63 8.43
C ARG A 42 9.53 9.61 9.21
N SER A 43 9.31 9.52 10.52
CA SER A 43 10.00 8.55 11.38
C SER A 43 9.61 7.11 11.04
N LEU A 44 8.32 6.86 10.75
CA LEU A 44 7.83 5.57 10.32
C LEU A 44 8.52 5.15 9.02
N PHE A 45 8.56 6.02 8.00
CA PHE A 45 9.25 5.76 6.74
C PHE A 45 10.73 5.40 6.93
N ALA A 46 11.46 6.18 7.75
CA ALA A 46 12.88 5.94 8.01
C ALA A 46 13.11 4.58 8.68
N LEU A 47 12.38 4.33 9.78
CA LEU A 47 12.57 3.14 10.60
C LEU A 47 12.07 1.87 9.88
N SER A 48 10.93 1.95 9.19
CA SER A 48 10.41 0.82 8.42
C SER A 48 11.36 0.44 7.27
N THR A 49 12.02 1.41 6.65
CA THR A 49 13.01 1.15 5.58
C THR A 49 14.18 0.33 6.11
N ILE A 50 14.65 0.59 7.33
CA ILE A 50 15.77 -0.13 7.95
C ILE A 50 15.42 -1.60 8.22
N ILE A 51 14.22 -1.88 8.74
CA ILE A 51 13.83 -3.23 9.17
C ILE A 51 13.08 -4.05 8.12
N ASN A 52 12.66 -3.45 7.01
CA ASN A 52 11.90 -4.15 5.99
C ASN A 52 12.80 -5.15 5.22
N PRO A 53 12.50 -6.46 5.24
CA PRO A 53 13.29 -7.47 4.54
C PRO A 53 13.26 -7.33 3.02
N GLN A 54 12.29 -6.60 2.46
CA GLN A 54 12.23 -6.27 1.04
C GLN A 54 13.15 -5.09 0.67
N THR A 55 13.68 -4.35 1.65
CA THR A 55 14.69 -3.33 1.40
C THR A 55 15.98 -4.02 0.96
N VAL A 56 16.48 -3.59 -0.18
CA VAL A 56 17.74 -4.09 -0.75
C VAL A 56 18.88 -3.76 0.20
N ASP A 57 19.67 -4.77 0.54
CA ASP A 57 20.78 -4.69 1.50
C ASP A 57 20.40 -4.20 2.89
N ALA A 58 19.19 -4.52 3.36
CA ALA A 58 18.81 -4.31 4.77
C ALA A 58 19.83 -4.94 5.76
N LEU A 59 20.52 -6.01 5.34
CA LEU A 59 21.58 -6.64 6.12
C LEU A 59 22.83 -5.75 6.26
N SER A 60 23.08 -4.80 5.36
CA SER A 60 24.26 -3.92 5.41
C SER A 60 24.32 -3.07 6.68
N PHE A 61 23.19 -2.86 7.37
CA PHE A 61 23.17 -2.18 8.67
C PHE A 61 23.75 -3.04 9.81
N VAL A 62 23.73 -4.37 9.67
CA VAL A 62 24.14 -5.34 10.69
C VAL A 62 25.41 -6.09 10.29
N GLU A 63 25.71 -6.13 8.99
CA GLU A 63 26.91 -6.75 8.47
C GLU A 63 28.15 -6.00 8.98
N THR A 64 29.11 -6.77 9.51
CA THR A 64 30.43 -6.29 9.88
C THR A 64 31.36 -6.48 8.69
N ALA A 65 31.74 -5.41 8.01
CA ALA A 65 32.84 -5.47 7.06
C ALA A 65 34.16 -5.21 7.81
N TYR A 66 35.13 -6.12 7.67
CA TYR A 66 36.53 -5.97 8.13
C TYR A 66 36.71 -5.43 9.57
N ALA A 67 36.68 -6.33 10.56
CA ALA A 67 37.05 -6.06 11.97
C ALA A 67 36.30 -4.93 12.71
N ASP A 68 35.41 -4.19 12.03
CA ASP A 68 34.62 -3.12 12.61
C ASP A 68 33.31 -3.62 13.24
N SER A 69 32.85 -2.90 14.25
CA SER A 69 31.53 -3.08 14.87
C SER A 69 30.42 -2.84 13.84
N PRO A 70 29.29 -3.58 13.90
CA PRO A 70 28.16 -3.32 13.01
C PRO A 70 27.60 -1.91 13.24
N TYR A 71 27.02 -1.30 12.20
CA TYR A 71 26.39 0.02 12.31
C TYR A 71 25.17 0.00 13.26
N LEU A 72 24.42 -1.10 13.24
CA LEU A 72 23.31 -1.38 14.14
C LEU A 72 23.49 -2.75 14.79
N THR A 73 23.33 -2.77 16.10
CA THR A 73 23.26 -4.00 16.89
C THR A 73 21.89 -4.66 16.76
N THR A 74 21.81 -5.96 17.04
CA THR A 74 20.53 -6.69 17.08
C THR A 74 19.54 -6.08 18.07
N MET A 75 20.03 -5.63 19.24
CA MET A 75 19.20 -4.94 20.24
C MET A 75 18.60 -3.62 19.70
N GLN A 76 19.37 -2.85 18.93
CA GLN A 76 18.85 -1.64 18.29
C GLN A 76 17.80 -1.98 17.22
N LEU A 77 17.94 -3.09 16.48
CA LEU A 77 16.91 -3.52 15.55
C LEU A 77 15.60 -3.91 16.24
N ASP A 78 15.67 -4.62 17.37
CA ASP A 78 14.49 -4.97 18.16
C ASP A 78 13.80 -3.73 18.76
N LEU A 79 14.60 -2.74 19.17
CA LEU A 79 14.08 -1.43 19.56
C LEU A 79 13.39 -0.73 18.39
N ILE A 80 14.00 -0.72 17.20
CA ILE A 80 13.40 -0.11 16.00
C ILE A 80 12.06 -0.77 15.65
N ARG A 81 11.96 -2.10 15.73
CA ARG A 81 10.69 -2.83 15.54
C ARG A 81 9.61 -2.36 16.52
N SER A 82 9.98 -2.22 17.78
CA SER A 82 9.08 -1.74 18.84
C SER A 82 8.63 -0.30 18.58
N LEU A 83 9.54 0.57 18.15
CA LEU A 83 9.25 1.95 17.77
C LEU A 83 8.33 2.04 16.54
N VAL A 84 8.54 1.19 15.53
CA VAL A 84 7.67 1.12 14.34
C VAL A 84 6.24 0.76 14.74
N ASN A 85 6.06 -0.26 15.58
CA ASN A 85 4.72 -0.63 16.08
C ASN A 85 4.08 0.52 16.85
N GLY A 86 4.82 1.15 17.77
CA GLY A 86 4.30 2.31 18.52
C GLY A 86 4.00 3.53 17.64
N LEU A 87 4.70 3.72 16.52
CA LEU A 87 4.39 4.75 15.54
C LEU A 87 3.13 4.43 14.74
N LEU A 88 2.93 3.16 14.35
CA LEU A 88 1.71 2.70 13.68
C LEU A 88 0.48 2.93 14.57
N ASP A 89 0.56 2.57 15.87
CA ASP A 89 -0.52 2.82 16.83
C ASP A 89 -0.86 4.31 16.95
N GLN A 90 0.17 5.18 16.94
CA GLN A 90 -0.01 6.63 17.01
C GLN A 90 -0.55 7.26 15.73
N LEU A 91 -0.32 6.63 14.56
CA LEU A 91 -0.76 7.11 13.26
C LEU A 91 -2.11 6.53 12.84
N LEU A 92 -2.54 5.41 13.43
CA LEU A 92 -3.80 4.76 13.10
C LEU A 92 -5.02 5.70 13.16
N PRO A 93 -5.19 6.57 14.19
CA PRO A 93 -6.31 7.51 14.22
C PRO A 93 -6.29 8.55 13.10
N GLU A 94 -5.10 8.86 12.56
CA GLU A 94 -4.86 9.87 11.53
C GLU A 94 -4.86 9.27 10.12
N ALA A 95 -4.94 7.93 9.98
CA ALA A 95 -4.73 7.24 8.72
C ALA A 95 -5.71 7.69 7.62
N ILE A 96 -6.99 7.85 7.97
CA ILE A 96 -8.03 8.32 7.04
C ILE A 96 -7.77 9.78 6.66
N ALA A 97 -7.49 10.66 7.63
CA ALA A 97 -7.21 12.07 7.34
C ALA A 97 -5.97 12.25 6.46
N LEU A 98 -4.94 11.41 6.65
CA LEU A 98 -3.73 11.42 5.82
C LEU A 98 -4.00 11.00 4.38
N THR A 99 -4.94 10.07 4.15
CA THR A 99 -5.36 9.70 2.79
C THR A 99 -6.29 10.74 2.18
N ASP A 100 -7.22 11.30 2.97
CA ASP A 100 -8.16 12.33 2.51
C ASP A 100 -7.46 13.64 2.16
N ALA A 101 -6.31 13.94 2.78
CA ALA A 101 -5.51 15.12 2.49
C ALA A 101 -4.99 15.20 1.04
N TRP A 102 -5.02 14.09 0.29
CA TRP A 102 -4.72 14.08 -1.14
C TRP A 102 -5.87 14.62 -2.00
N ASP A 103 -7.07 14.73 -1.43
CA ASP A 103 -8.27 15.30 -2.06
C ASP A 103 -8.63 14.65 -3.40
N PHE A 104 -8.53 13.31 -3.47
CA PHE A 104 -8.95 12.55 -4.65
C PHE A 104 -10.46 12.42 -4.70
N SER A 105 -11.07 12.83 -5.82
CA SER A 105 -12.47 12.52 -6.08
C SER A 105 -12.68 11.02 -6.36
N ASP A 106 -13.88 10.50 -6.09
CA ASP A 106 -14.23 9.10 -6.41
C ASP A 106 -14.04 8.77 -7.90
N ALA A 107 -14.27 9.75 -8.78
CA ALA A 107 -14.07 9.63 -10.22
C ALA A 107 -12.58 9.54 -10.60
N SER A 108 -11.69 10.13 -9.81
CA SER A 108 -10.23 10.04 -10.00
C SER A 108 -9.67 8.75 -9.39
N LEU A 109 -10.18 8.36 -8.22
CA LEU A 109 -9.74 7.17 -7.50
C LEU A 109 -10.19 5.87 -8.17
N CYS A 110 -11.34 5.89 -8.86
CA CYS A 110 -11.86 4.75 -9.62
C CYS A 110 -11.90 3.44 -8.82
N SER A 111 -12.28 3.51 -7.53
CA SER A 111 -12.27 2.36 -6.63
C SER A 111 -13.60 2.24 -5.89
N ALA A 112 -14.33 1.14 -6.12
CA ALA A 112 -15.54 0.82 -5.35
C ALA A 112 -15.26 0.62 -3.85
N LEU A 113 -14.06 0.10 -3.51
CA LEU A 113 -13.61 -0.10 -2.12
C LEU A 113 -13.20 1.21 -1.43
N GLY A 114 -12.71 2.18 -2.22
CA GLY A 114 -12.14 3.42 -1.71
C GLY A 114 -13.06 4.63 -1.82
N MET A 115 -14.35 4.44 -2.11
CA MET A 115 -15.28 5.55 -2.22
C MET A 115 -15.40 6.31 -0.89
N TYR A 116 -15.48 7.64 -0.98
CA TYR A 116 -15.50 8.53 0.17
C TYR A 116 -16.67 8.28 1.13
N ASP A 117 -17.82 7.83 0.60
CA ASP A 117 -19.02 7.56 1.38
C ASP A 117 -18.91 6.35 2.33
N GLY A 118 -17.85 5.54 2.19
CA GLY A 118 -17.64 4.33 2.98
C GLY A 118 -18.66 3.21 2.70
N ASN A 119 -19.54 3.36 1.70
CA ASN A 119 -20.64 2.44 1.41
C ASN A 119 -20.20 1.26 0.53
N VAL A 120 -19.14 0.58 0.98
CA VAL A 120 -18.34 -0.34 0.18
C VAL A 120 -19.16 -1.48 -0.44
N TYR A 121 -20.02 -2.15 0.33
CA TYR A 121 -20.70 -3.36 -0.14
C TYR A 121 -21.71 -3.03 -1.25
N GLU A 122 -22.51 -1.99 -1.04
CA GLU A 122 -23.48 -1.46 -1.99
C GLU A 122 -22.80 -0.91 -3.23
N ASN A 123 -21.65 -0.24 -3.08
CA ASN A 123 -20.84 0.24 -4.20
C ASN A 123 -20.34 -0.91 -5.07
N ILE A 124 -19.76 -1.94 -4.45
CA ILE A 124 -19.31 -3.15 -5.16
C ILE A 124 -20.48 -3.80 -5.89
N MET A 125 -21.62 -3.97 -5.23
CA MET A 125 -22.78 -4.60 -5.87
C MET A 125 -23.26 -3.80 -7.09
N ARG A 126 -23.37 -2.48 -6.96
CA ARG A 126 -23.73 -1.60 -8.08
C ARG A 126 -22.74 -1.72 -9.25
N TRP A 127 -21.46 -1.84 -8.97
CA TRP A 127 -20.43 -2.01 -10.01
C TRP A 127 -20.52 -3.37 -10.69
N VAL A 128 -20.69 -4.44 -9.91
CA VAL A 128 -20.87 -5.80 -10.42
C VAL A 128 -22.11 -5.88 -11.30
N ASP A 129 -23.22 -5.26 -10.92
CA ASP A 129 -24.45 -5.23 -11.72
C ASP A 129 -24.24 -4.57 -13.08
N GLN A 130 -23.38 -3.55 -13.17
CA GLN A 130 -23.07 -2.84 -14.41
C GLN A 130 -22.13 -3.61 -15.35
N LEU A 131 -21.51 -4.70 -14.89
CA LEU A 131 -20.58 -5.46 -15.72
C LEU A 131 -21.28 -5.97 -16.98
N PRO A 132 -20.68 -5.82 -18.17
CA PRO A 132 -21.30 -6.25 -19.42
C PRO A 132 -21.74 -7.72 -19.44
N ILE A 133 -21.01 -8.58 -18.73
CA ILE A 133 -21.34 -10.01 -18.59
C ILE A 133 -22.66 -10.23 -17.82
N ASN A 134 -22.93 -9.43 -16.80
CA ASN A 134 -24.14 -9.52 -15.99
C ASN A 134 -25.33 -8.88 -16.72
N GLN A 135 -25.12 -7.72 -17.34
CA GLN A 135 -26.13 -7.05 -18.16
C GLN A 135 -26.62 -7.94 -19.32
N LYS A 136 -25.69 -8.59 -20.03
CA LYS A 136 -26.04 -9.52 -21.13
C LYS A 136 -26.81 -10.75 -20.64
N ALA A 137 -26.46 -11.30 -19.48
CA ALA A 137 -27.20 -12.42 -18.92
C ALA A 137 -28.62 -12.01 -18.48
N TRP A 138 -28.80 -10.86 -17.84
CA TRP A 138 -30.14 -10.40 -17.44
C TRP A 138 -31.07 -10.14 -18.62
N GLN A 139 -30.55 -9.64 -19.74
CA GLN A 139 -31.33 -9.52 -20.97
C GLN A 139 -31.76 -10.88 -21.56
N LYS A 140 -31.03 -11.95 -21.26
CA LYS A 140 -31.26 -13.32 -21.74
C LYS A 140 -31.83 -14.24 -20.66
N GLY A 141 -32.62 -13.70 -19.71
CA GLY A 141 -33.29 -14.51 -18.70
C GLY A 141 -32.38 -15.09 -17.61
N GLY A 142 -31.20 -14.49 -17.40
CA GLY A 142 -30.23 -14.91 -16.38
C GLY A 142 -29.19 -15.93 -16.83
N VAL A 143 -29.15 -16.22 -18.14
CA VAL A 143 -28.27 -17.25 -18.68
C VAL A 143 -27.20 -16.61 -19.57
N GLN A 144 -25.94 -17.00 -19.33
CA GLN A 144 -24.80 -16.55 -20.15
C GLN A 144 -24.83 -17.23 -21.52
N GLU A 145 -24.36 -16.54 -22.56
CA GLU A 145 -24.35 -17.08 -23.94
C GLU A 145 -23.56 -18.40 -24.08
N GLY A 146 -22.50 -18.57 -23.28
CA GLY A 146 -21.72 -19.81 -23.26
C GLY A 146 -22.46 -21.02 -22.69
N TRP A 147 -23.59 -20.81 -22.00
CA TRP A 147 -24.36 -21.90 -21.37
C TRP A 147 -24.91 -22.88 -22.40
N GLU A 148 -25.73 -22.41 -23.34
CA GLU A 148 -26.39 -23.25 -24.34
C GLU A 148 -25.38 -23.91 -25.29
N LYS A 149 -24.28 -23.20 -25.60
CA LYS A 149 -23.28 -23.68 -26.57
C LYS A 149 -22.34 -24.73 -26.00
N TRP A 150 -21.96 -24.60 -24.73
CA TRP A 150 -20.89 -25.41 -24.15
C TRP A 150 -21.29 -26.11 -22.86
N VAL A 151 -21.93 -25.41 -21.93
CA VAL A 151 -22.17 -25.94 -20.58
C VAL A 151 -23.32 -26.96 -20.57
N ASP A 152 -24.47 -26.60 -21.17
CA ASP A 152 -25.67 -27.45 -21.20
C ASP A 152 -25.43 -28.79 -21.93
N PRO A 153 -24.80 -28.83 -23.12
CA PRO A 153 -24.50 -30.10 -23.79
C PRO A 153 -23.50 -30.98 -23.04
N ILE A 154 -22.53 -30.39 -22.32
CA ILE A 154 -21.60 -31.15 -21.46
C ILE A 154 -22.36 -31.80 -20.31
N LEU A 155 -23.20 -31.04 -19.61
CA LEU A 155 -23.98 -31.53 -18.48
C LEU A 155 -24.95 -32.64 -18.90
N LYS A 156 -25.55 -32.54 -20.09
CA LYS A 156 -26.43 -33.56 -20.68
C LYS A 156 -25.68 -34.75 -21.30
N ARG A 157 -24.34 -34.71 -21.34
CA ARG A 157 -23.49 -35.71 -22.03
C ARG A 157 -23.80 -35.85 -23.52
N GLU A 158 -24.32 -34.79 -24.14
CA GLU A 158 -24.65 -34.73 -25.56
C GLU A 158 -23.41 -34.43 -26.42
N ILE A 159 -22.34 -33.92 -25.81
CA ILE A 159 -21.01 -33.90 -26.41
C ILE A 159 -20.37 -35.29 -26.30
N ALA A 160 -20.97 -36.25 -26.98
CA ALA A 160 -20.34 -37.53 -27.23
C ALA A 160 -19.33 -37.35 -28.37
N LYS A 161 -18.03 -37.43 -28.03
CA LYS A 161 -16.83 -37.38 -28.91
C LYS A 161 -16.26 -35.98 -29.17
N LEU A 162 -15.36 -35.56 -28.27
CA LEU A 162 -14.05 -35.05 -28.70
C LEU A 162 -13.05 -36.21 -28.59
#